data_AF-A0ABD2QDE9-F1
#
_entry.id   AF-A0ABD2QDE9-F1
#
_cell.length_a   1.000
_cell.length_b   1.000
_cell.length_c   1.000
_cell.angle_alpha   90.00
_cell.angle_beta   90.00
_cell.angle_gamma   90.00
#
_symmetry.space_group_name_H-M   'P 1'
#
loop_
_entity.id
_entity.type
_entity.pdbx_description
1 polymer ?
#
loop_
_entity_poly.entity_id
_entity_poly.type
_entity_poly.pdbx_seq_one_letter_code
_entity_poly.pdbx_strand_id
1 'polypeptide(L)'
;MGSGLPKLSDTTRISPNIVRILGQNPGLKTLQGTNSYLISDTALRRILVDTTSDGGGLSKYTSLMQEQLTSSFISDIIITHWHPDHVGGINAILRLHGQNSDSVKIHKYKSDSAPSLQDLGIHSKNIHDLKNGQILPMSDELKLHVVYTPGHASDHVCLLLKESDVPTFLFTGDIILGHGSTLVEYLPHYMDSLNLLRDMVKNNPSITLLPAHGDIVPLSLSKVDEYISNRQSRIDKCYKYLCDKQSTGQVKEEPILDVVYSETPAALKPVALINLRHSLFYLQEKSPQLGLTPENGFSYDDFVQHIRNPEALNKNNPMLNPWIWNFAKKVY
;
A
#
# COMPACT_ATOMS: atom_id res chain seq x y z
N MET A 1 -8.78 -4.90 -19.12
CA MET A 1 -7.36 -4.59 -19.36
C MET A 1 -7.30 -3.14 -19.80
N GLY A 2 -6.48 -2.32 -19.14
CA GLY A 2 -6.59 -0.85 -19.16
C GLY A 2 -6.24 -0.22 -20.50
N SER A 3 -7.26 0.18 -21.26
CA SER A 3 -7.15 1.24 -22.26
C SER A 3 -7.45 2.57 -21.56
N GLY A 4 -6.43 3.24 -21.01
CA GLY A 4 -6.65 4.59 -20.44
C GLY A 4 -5.59 5.12 -19.48
N LEU A 5 -4.70 4.28 -18.96
CA LEU A 5 -3.61 4.76 -18.12
C LEU A 5 -2.51 5.39 -18.98
N PRO A 6 -1.92 6.53 -18.56
CA PRO A 6 -0.81 7.14 -19.29
C PRO A 6 0.41 6.22 -19.25
N LYS A 7 1.21 6.24 -20.32
CA LYS A 7 2.50 5.55 -20.35
C LYS A 7 3.48 6.31 -19.47
N LEU A 8 4.12 5.61 -18.53
CA LEU A 8 5.20 6.15 -17.71
C LEU A 8 6.56 5.72 -18.28
N SER A 9 7.54 6.62 -18.25
CA SER A 9 8.92 6.29 -18.61
C SER A 9 9.55 5.33 -17.59
N ASP A 10 10.38 4.41 -18.07
CA ASP A 10 11.09 3.41 -17.24
C ASP A 10 11.94 4.07 -16.14
N THR A 11 12.48 5.25 -16.42
CA THR A 11 13.19 6.08 -15.45
C THR A 11 12.74 7.53 -15.59
N THR A 12 12.60 8.24 -14.47
CA THR A 12 12.22 9.65 -14.45
C THR A 12 12.94 10.36 -13.32
N ARG A 13 13.69 11.41 -13.65
CA ARG A 13 14.27 12.32 -12.64
C ARG A 13 13.17 13.25 -12.15
N ILE A 14 12.88 13.20 -10.86
CA ILE A 14 11.81 13.98 -10.20
C ILE A 14 12.38 15.28 -9.66
N SER A 15 13.54 15.20 -9.02
CA SER A 15 14.29 16.33 -8.49
C SER A 15 15.79 16.08 -8.65
N PRO A 16 16.68 17.02 -8.28
CA PRO A 16 18.12 16.75 -8.24
C PRO A 16 18.46 15.50 -7.42
N ASN A 17 17.69 15.26 -6.35
CA ASN A 17 17.94 14.22 -5.35
C ASN A 17 17.11 12.94 -5.56
N ILE A 18 16.08 12.95 -6.41
CA ILE A 18 15.15 11.81 -6.57
C ILE A 18 15.05 11.35 -8.02
N VAL A 19 15.26 10.05 -8.22
CA VAL A 19 14.98 9.34 -9.47
C VAL A 19 13.97 8.22 -9.20
N ARG A 20 12.90 8.17 -9.99
CA ARG A 20 11.97 7.05 -10.02
C ARG A 20 12.41 6.04 -11.06
N ILE A 21 12.41 4.76 -10.70
CA ILE A 21 12.61 3.62 -11.59
C ILE A 21 11.34 2.76 -11.54
N LEU A 22 10.78 2.47 -12.72
CA LEU A 22 9.59 1.64 -12.82
C LEU A 22 9.97 0.15 -12.74
N GLY A 23 9.27 -0.60 -11.90
CA GLY A 23 9.52 -2.00 -11.52
C GLY A 23 9.38 -3.02 -12.65
N GLN A 24 8.90 -2.60 -13.83
CA GLN A 24 8.70 -3.45 -15.01
C GLN A 24 7.72 -4.62 -14.77
N ASN A 25 6.80 -4.45 -13.83
CA ASN A 25 5.83 -5.42 -13.37
C ASN A 25 4.39 -4.89 -13.54
N PRO A 26 3.96 -4.44 -14.74
CA PRO A 26 2.61 -3.89 -14.94
C PRO A 26 1.53 -4.95 -14.65
N GLY A 27 0.40 -4.51 -14.12
CA GLY A 27 -0.63 -5.41 -13.65
C GLY A 27 -1.87 -4.68 -13.16
N LEU A 28 -2.90 -5.46 -12.79
CA LEU A 28 -4.17 -4.88 -12.31
C LEU A 28 -3.97 -4.04 -11.03
N LYS A 29 -3.06 -4.45 -10.15
CA LYS A 29 -2.77 -3.75 -8.88
C LYS A 29 -1.61 -2.78 -9.00
N THR A 30 -0.57 -3.20 -9.73
CA THR A 30 0.65 -2.42 -9.92
C THR A 30 0.54 -1.34 -10.99
N LEU A 31 -0.60 -1.28 -11.70
CA LEU A 31 -0.86 -0.35 -12.79
C LEU A 31 0.22 -0.45 -13.89
N GLN A 32 0.98 0.62 -14.13
CA GLN A 32 2.12 0.63 -15.04
C GLN A 32 3.33 -0.15 -14.50
N GLY A 33 3.38 -0.41 -13.19
CA GLY A 33 4.47 -1.04 -12.45
C GLY A 33 4.68 -0.37 -11.09
N THR A 34 5.45 -1.00 -10.21
CA THR A 34 5.87 -0.42 -8.93
C THR A 34 6.86 0.71 -9.18
N ASN A 35 6.69 1.85 -8.53
CA ASN A 35 7.59 2.98 -8.56
C ASN A 35 8.60 2.81 -7.42
N SER A 36 9.82 2.39 -7.75
CA SER A 36 10.93 2.42 -6.81
C SER A 36 11.62 3.79 -6.89
N TYR A 37 12.05 4.33 -5.75
CA TYR A 37 12.65 5.66 -5.70
C TYR A 37 14.08 5.61 -5.18
N LEU A 38 15.03 6.05 -6.01
CA LEU A 38 16.40 6.31 -5.59
C LEU A 38 16.52 7.74 -5.09
N ILE A 39 16.84 7.87 -3.80
CA ILE A 39 17.06 9.14 -3.11
C ILE A 39 18.56 9.32 -2.92
N SER A 40 19.03 10.52 -3.22
CA SER A 40 20.44 10.87 -3.33
C SER A 40 20.71 12.10 -2.50
N ASP A 41 21.65 12.00 -1.56
CA ASP A 41 22.15 13.18 -0.84
C ASP A 41 23.47 13.66 -1.45
N THR A 42 24.39 12.73 -1.70
CA THR A 42 25.67 12.98 -2.39
C THR A 42 25.71 12.29 -3.74
N ALA A 43 26.80 12.45 -4.49
CA ALA A 43 27.00 11.73 -5.74
C ALA A 43 27.09 10.19 -5.56
N LEU A 44 27.54 9.71 -4.39
CA LEU A 44 27.94 8.32 -4.16
C LEU A 44 26.92 7.45 -3.41
N ARG A 45 26.25 7.99 -2.38
CA ARG A 45 25.34 7.21 -1.52
C ARG A 45 23.89 7.38 -1.95
N ARG A 46 23.16 6.26 -2.07
CA ARG A 46 21.73 6.20 -2.41
C ARG A 46 20.93 5.47 -1.34
N ILE A 47 19.70 5.93 -1.12
CA ILE A 47 18.65 5.16 -0.43
C ILE A 47 17.63 4.72 -1.48
N LEU A 48 17.24 3.46 -1.47
CA LEU A 48 16.18 2.93 -2.33
C LEU A 48 14.89 2.78 -1.51
N VAL A 49 13.79 3.37 -1.96
CA VAL A 49 12.44 3.13 -1.42
C VAL A 49 11.71 2.14 -2.32
N ASP A 50 11.30 1.01 -1.73
CA ASP A 50 10.68 -0.15 -2.37
C ASP A 50 11.51 -0.76 -3.51
N THR A 51 11.09 -1.95 -3.94
CA THR A 51 11.69 -2.67 -5.07
C THR A 51 10.63 -2.97 -6.13
N THR A 52 10.63 -4.19 -6.66
CA THR A 52 9.66 -4.70 -7.63
C THR A 52 9.26 -6.13 -7.22
N SER A 53 8.43 -6.80 -8.00
CA SER A 53 8.18 -8.24 -7.85
C SER A 53 9.33 -9.08 -8.42
N ASP A 54 9.43 -10.34 -7.99
CA ASP A 54 10.45 -11.30 -8.44
C ASP A 54 10.12 -11.95 -9.81
N GLY A 55 9.19 -11.36 -10.57
CA GLY A 55 8.65 -11.91 -11.81
C GLY A 55 9.45 -11.58 -13.08
N GLY A 56 8.81 -11.77 -14.25
CA GLY A 56 9.46 -11.64 -15.56
C GLY A 56 10.06 -10.28 -15.90
N GLY A 57 9.66 -9.21 -15.20
CA GLY A 57 10.23 -7.86 -15.35
C GLY A 57 11.54 -7.63 -14.60
N LEU A 58 11.92 -8.54 -13.68
CA LEU A 58 13.00 -8.33 -12.72
C LEU A 58 14.35 -8.04 -13.40
N SER A 59 14.68 -8.74 -14.49
CA SER A 59 15.95 -8.55 -15.21
C SER A 59 16.07 -7.15 -15.83
N LYS A 60 14.98 -6.65 -16.41
CA LYS A 60 14.93 -5.29 -16.97
C LYS A 60 15.01 -4.25 -15.85
N TYR A 61 14.27 -4.44 -14.76
CA TYR A 61 14.35 -3.58 -13.58
C TYR A 61 15.77 -3.51 -13.00
N THR A 62 16.46 -4.65 -12.84
CA THR A 62 17.85 -4.65 -12.34
C THR A 62 18.82 -3.97 -13.29
N SER A 63 18.59 -4.06 -14.60
CA SER A 63 19.41 -3.37 -15.61
C SER A 63 19.26 -1.85 -15.49
N LEU A 64 18.01 -1.37 -15.38
CA LEU A 64 17.71 0.05 -15.14
C LEU A 64 18.33 0.54 -13.82
N MET A 65 18.27 -0.27 -12.76
CA MET A 65 18.92 0.06 -11.49
C MET A 65 20.45 0.18 -11.66
N GLN A 66 21.09 -0.74 -12.35
CA GLN A 66 22.53 -0.73 -12.58
C GLN A 66 22.97 0.52 -13.36
N GLU A 67 22.18 0.97 -14.35
CA GLU A 67 22.40 2.23 -15.06
C GLU A 67 22.39 3.44 -14.14
N GLN A 68 21.52 3.46 -13.12
CA GLN A 68 21.46 4.54 -12.13
C GLN A 68 22.57 4.48 -11.05
N LEU A 69 23.28 3.35 -10.96
CA LEU A 69 24.28 3.08 -9.93
C LEU A 69 25.73 3.06 -10.44
N THR A 70 26.01 3.54 -11.66
CA THR A 70 27.35 3.42 -12.29
C THR A 70 28.51 3.97 -11.44
N SER A 71 28.26 5.00 -10.62
CA SER A 71 29.26 5.60 -9.71
C SER A 71 28.71 5.79 -8.30
N SER A 72 27.70 5.00 -7.92
CA SER A 72 27.05 5.12 -6.62
C SER A 72 26.63 3.74 -6.10
N PHE A 73 26.34 3.64 -4.81
CA PHE A 73 25.86 2.41 -4.19
C PHE A 73 24.61 2.69 -3.36
N ILE A 74 23.79 1.67 -3.17
CA ILE A 74 22.66 1.73 -2.25
C ILE A 74 23.20 1.40 -0.87
N SER A 75 23.07 2.34 0.08
CA SER A 75 23.40 2.08 1.48
C SER A 75 22.24 1.46 2.25
N ASP A 76 21.02 1.87 1.89
CA ASP A 76 19.80 1.50 2.59
C ASP A 76 18.68 1.19 1.59
N ILE A 77 17.96 0.11 1.81
CA ILE A 77 16.68 -0.21 1.16
C ILE A 77 15.60 -0.02 2.22
N ILE A 78 14.64 0.86 1.98
CA ILE A 78 13.50 1.10 2.87
C ILE A 78 12.25 0.55 2.20
N ILE A 79 11.58 -0.36 2.88
CA ILE A 79 10.36 -1.01 2.42
C ILE A 79 9.15 -0.34 3.07
N THR A 80 8.19 0.07 2.25
CA THR A 80 6.93 0.69 2.71
C THR A 80 6.04 -0.34 3.40
N HIS A 81 5.91 -1.54 2.85
CA HIS A 81 5.12 -2.64 3.42
C HIS A 81 5.46 -4.00 2.80
N TRP A 82 4.87 -5.08 3.33
CA TRP A 82 5.26 -6.46 3.01
C TRP A 82 4.84 -6.99 1.62
N HIS A 83 3.99 -6.31 0.86
CA HIS A 83 3.42 -6.90 -0.35
C HIS A 83 4.49 -7.26 -1.41
N PRO A 84 4.32 -8.39 -2.14
CA PRO A 84 5.37 -8.99 -2.97
C PRO A 84 6.01 -8.06 -4.00
N ASP A 85 5.26 -7.11 -4.55
CA ASP A 85 5.77 -6.18 -5.56
C ASP A 85 6.61 -5.03 -4.98
N HIS A 86 6.66 -4.88 -3.65
CA HIS A 86 7.56 -3.95 -2.95
C HIS A 86 8.83 -4.65 -2.46
N VAL A 87 8.74 -5.94 -2.12
CA VAL A 87 9.82 -6.71 -1.47
C VAL A 87 10.51 -7.74 -2.36
N GLY A 88 9.88 -8.20 -3.44
CA GLY A 88 10.36 -9.33 -4.24
C GLY A 88 11.71 -9.09 -4.91
N GLY A 89 12.03 -7.84 -5.22
CA GLY A 89 13.26 -7.42 -5.88
C GLY A 89 14.47 -7.27 -4.95
N ILE A 90 14.31 -7.36 -3.62
CA ILE A 90 15.38 -7.08 -2.64
C ILE A 90 16.66 -7.87 -2.96
N ASN A 91 16.57 -9.19 -3.08
CA ASN A 91 17.75 -10.03 -3.31
C ASN A 91 18.42 -9.73 -4.67
N ALA A 92 17.65 -9.31 -5.67
CA ALA A 92 18.19 -8.97 -6.98
C ALA A 92 19.00 -7.68 -6.92
N ILE A 93 18.53 -6.69 -6.16
CA ILE A 93 19.26 -5.46 -5.89
C ILE A 93 20.53 -5.73 -5.08
N LEU A 94 20.45 -6.55 -4.02
CA LEU A 94 21.63 -6.91 -3.23
C LEU A 94 22.74 -7.57 -4.08
N ARG A 95 22.37 -8.40 -5.06
CA ARG A 95 23.33 -9.03 -5.99
C ARG A 95 24.11 -8.01 -6.83
N LEU A 96 23.55 -6.81 -7.09
CA LEU A 96 24.27 -5.75 -7.81
C LEU A 96 25.49 -5.24 -7.03
N HIS A 97 25.52 -5.44 -5.71
CA HIS A 97 26.64 -5.04 -4.85
C HIS A 97 27.70 -6.12 -4.65
N GLY A 98 27.50 -7.31 -5.23
CA GLY A 98 28.47 -8.41 -5.17
C GLY A 98 28.87 -8.77 -3.74
N GLN A 99 30.16 -8.69 -3.43
CA GLN A 99 30.70 -8.99 -2.10
C GLN A 99 30.28 -7.97 -1.03
N ASN A 100 29.78 -6.79 -1.43
CA ASN A 100 29.35 -5.74 -0.52
C ASN A 100 27.85 -5.82 -0.18
N SER A 101 27.13 -6.87 -0.60
CA SER A 101 25.69 -7.02 -0.35
C SER A 101 25.33 -6.95 1.13
N ASP A 102 26.15 -7.52 2.01
CA ASP A 102 25.94 -7.51 3.47
C ASP A 102 26.10 -6.11 4.10
N SER A 103 26.65 -5.13 3.37
CA SER A 103 26.76 -3.73 3.83
C SER A 103 25.47 -2.93 3.64
N VAL A 104 24.55 -3.41 2.80
CA VAL A 104 23.27 -2.74 2.51
C VAL A 104 22.29 -3.03 3.64
N LYS A 105 21.81 -1.99 4.31
CA LYS A 105 20.82 -2.11 5.38
C LYS A 105 19.43 -2.19 4.78
N ILE A 106 18.61 -3.11 5.26
CA ILE A 106 17.21 -3.21 4.85
C ILE A 106 16.36 -2.74 6.01
N HIS A 107 15.46 -1.80 5.77
CA HIS A 107 14.58 -1.24 6.79
C HIS A 107 13.13 -1.59 6.47
N LYS A 108 12.41 -2.11 7.45
CA LYS A 108 10.98 -2.44 7.33
C LYS A 108 10.29 -2.23 8.66
N TYR A 109 9.05 -1.76 8.64
CA TYR A 109 8.26 -1.66 9.87
C TYR A 109 7.85 -3.06 10.35
N LYS A 110 7.94 -3.28 11.67
CA LYS A 110 7.54 -4.54 12.29
C LYS A 110 6.10 -4.45 12.80
N SER A 111 5.27 -5.38 12.36
CA SER A 111 3.89 -5.55 12.83
C SER A 111 3.67 -7.02 13.15
N ASP A 112 2.94 -7.31 14.24
CA ASP A 112 2.60 -8.68 14.62
C ASP A 112 1.62 -9.34 13.64
N SER A 113 0.92 -8.53 12.83
CA SER A 113 -0.08 -8.98 11.87
C SER A 113 0.44 -9.04 10.43
N ALA A 114 1.68 -8.59 10.17
CA ALA A 114 2.32 -8.66 8.87
C ALA A 114 3.48 -9.67 8.89
N PRO A 115 3.70 -10.42 7.80
CA PRO A 115 4.85 -11.30 7.72
C PRO A 115 6.17 -10.51 7.70
N SER A 116 7.20 -11.09 8.31
CA SER A 116 8.57 -10.62 8.13
C SER A 116 9.09 -11.00 6.73
N LEU A 117 10.20 -10.38 6.30
CA LEU A 117 10.86 -10.78 5.05
C LEU A 117 11.36 -12.24 5.10
N GLN A 118 11.62 -12.75 6.30
CA GLN A 118 12.02 -14.14 6.51
C GLN A 118 10.82 -15.07 6.33
N ASP A 119 9.65 -14.71 6.88
CA ASP A 119 8.42 -15.50 6.73
C ASP A 119 7.98 -15.59 5.25
N LEU A 120 8.24 -14.53 4.48
CA LEU A 120 8.02 -14.51 3.03
C LEU A 120 9.07 -15.28 2.22
N GLY A 121 10.12 -15.82 2.85
CA GLY A 121 11.22 -16.49 2.16
C GLY A 121 12.08 -15.55 1.30
N ILE A 122 12.01 -14.25 1.55
CA ILE A 122 12.70 -13.22 0.75
C ILE A 122 14.10 -12.99 1.31
N HIS A 123 14.22 -12.54 2.55
CA HIS A 123 15.52 -12.16 3.11
C HIS A 123 15.50 -12.25 4.64
N SER A 124 16.66 -12.53 5.26
CA SER A 124 16.75 -12.75 6.71
C SER A 124 17.92 -12.05 7.40
N LYS A 125 18.76 -11.32 6.66
CA LYS A 125 19.96 -10.66 7.21
C LYS A 125 19.85 -9.14 7.13
N ASN A 126 20.54 -8.45 8.04
CA ASN A 126 20.67 -6.99 8.07
C ASN A 126 19.34 -6.22 7.95
N ILE A 127 18.28 -6.75 8.57
CA ILE A 127 16.96 -6.13 8.64
C ILE A 127 16.90 -5.29 9.91
N HIS A 128 16.52 -4.02 9.75
CA HIS A 128 16.38 -3.03 10.81
C HIS A 128 14.91 -2.63 10.92
N ASP A 129 14.37 -2.71 12.15
CA ASP A 129 12.99 -2.34 12.42
C ASP A 129 12.83 -0.81 12.34
N LEU A 130 11.91 -0.37 11.49
CA LEU A 130 11.46 1.02 11.46
C LEU A 130 10.55 1.32 12.66
N LYS A 131 10.57 2.58 13.11
CA LYS A 131 9.66 3.08 14.15
C LYS A 131 8.92 4.32 13.67
N ASN A 132 7.67 4.50 14.13
CA ASN A 132 6.92 5.72 13.85
C ASN A 132 7.67 6.94 14.38
N GLY A 133 7.77 8.01 13.58
CA GLY A 133 8.49 9.23 13.92
C GLY A 133 10.02 9.11 13.85
N GLN A 134 10.57 7.95 13.46
CA GLN A 134 12.00 7.78 13.27
C GLN A 134 12.50 8.72 12.17
N ILE A 135 13.67 9.31 12.41
CA ILE A 135 14.37 10.15 11.44
C ILE A 135 15.58 9.37 10.94
N LEU A 136 15.68 9.25 9.62
CA LEU A 136 16.80 8.65 8.90
C LEU A 136 17.56 9.78 8.18
N PRO A 137 18.62 10.34 8.80
CA PRO A 137 19.39 11.39 8.18
C PRO A 137 20.23 10.84 7.02
N MET A 138 20.16 11.52 5.88
CA MET A 138 21.07 11.30 4.76
C MET A 138 22.26 12.26 4.86
N SER A 139 21.96 13.55 5.10
CA SER A 139 22.87 14.63 5.48
C SER A 139 22.19 15.57 6.49
N ASP A 140 22.85 16.68 6.81
CA ASP A 140 22.28 17.79 7.58
C ASP A 140 21.06 18.41 6.89
N GLU A 141 21.05 18.43 5.56
CA GLU A 141 20.00 19.05 4.73
C GLU A 141 18.91 18.07 4.31
N LEU A 142 19.22 16.77 4.18
CA LEU A 142 18.29 15.79 3.65
C LEU A 142 17.94 14.71 4.68
N LYS A 143 16.67 14.66 5.11
CA LYS A 143 16.19 13.76 6.17
C LYS A 143 14.92 13.05 5.73
N LEU A 144 14.86 11.73 5.95
CA LEU A 144 13.64 10.93 5.79
C LEU A 144 12.97 10.72 7.14
N HIS A 145 11.70 11.09 7.25
CA HIS A 145 10.88 10.86 8.43
C HIS A 145 9.92 9.71 8.17
N VAL A 146 9.93 8.71 9.05
CA VAL A 146 9.02 7.57 8.99
C VAL A 146 7.68 7.96 9.59
N VAL A 147 6.61 7.73 8.84
CA VAL A 147 5.23 7.99 9.27
C VAL A 147 4.48 6.66 9.19
N TYR A 148 4.14 6.08 10.34
CA TYR A 148 3.36 4.85 10.38
C TYR A 148 1.92 5.13 9.91
N THR A 149 1.50 4.43 8.86
CA THR A 149 0.23 4.67 8.16
C THR A 149 -0.47 3.34 7.85
N PRO A 150 -0.88 2.58 8.89
CA PRO A 150 -1.49 1.27 8.71
C PRO A 150 -2.87 1.37 8.03
N GLY A 151 -3.32 0.23 7.52
CA GLY A 151 -4.68 0.05 7.02
C GLY A 151 -4.71 -0.49 5.60
N HIS A 152 -3.81 -0.04 4.72
CA HIS A 152 -3.54 -0.77 3.48
C HIS A 152 -2.88 -2.11 3.80
N ALA A 153 -1.80 -2.04 4.58
CA ALA A 153 -1.18 -3.18 5.25
C ALA A 153 -0.92 -2.81 6.71
N SER A 154 -0.86 -3.81 7.60
CA SER A 154 -0.61 -3.55 9.03
C SER A 154 0.80 -3.07 9.37
N ASP A 155 1.77 -3.19 8.47
CA ASP A 155 3.13 -2.67 8.60
C ASP A 155 3.41 -1.46 7.68
N HIS A 156 2.36 -0.87 7.10
CA HIS A 156 2.53 0.17 6.09
C HIS A 156 3.10 1.47 6.69
N VAL A 157 4.13 2.02 6.03
CA VAL A 157 4.69 3.33 6.34
C VAL A 157 4.71 4.23 5.11
N CYS A 158 4.47 5.52 5.33
CA CYS A 158 4.89 6.57 4.42
C CYS A 158 6.24 7.14 4.85
N LEU A 159 6.98 7.70 3.90
CA LEU A 159 8.25 8.37 4.19
C LEU A 159 8.16 9.83 3.77
N LEU A 160 8.32 10.75 4.71
CA LEU A 160 8.36 12.19 4.43
C LEU A 160 9.80 12.64 4.25
N LEU A 161 10.16 13.05 3.05
CA LEU A 161 11.44 13.69 2.78
C LEU A 161 11.36 15.17 3.15
N LYS A 162 12.34 15.60 3.94
CA LYS A 162 12.59 17.00 4.24
C LYS A 162 13.90 17.45 3.65
N GLU A 163 13.86 18.58 2.96
CA GLU A 163 15.00 19.31 2.40
C GLU A 163 15.17 20.61 3.19
N SER A 164 16.30 20.80 3.86
CA SER A 164 16.55 21.93 4.78
C SER A 164 15.43 22.09 5.82
N ASP A 165 14.98 20.97 6.40
CA ASP A 165 13.85 20.85 7.33
C ASP A 165 12.46 21.24 6.77
N VAL A 166 12.36 21.55 5.47
CA VAL A 166 11.10 21.80 4.76
C VAL A 166 10.54 20.49 4.21
N PRO A 167 9.29 20.10 4.53
CA PRO A 167 8.62 18.96 3.90
C PRO A 167 8.39 19.18 2.41
N THR A 168 8.98 18.33 1.55
CA THR A 168 8.92 18.49 0.08
C THR A 168 8.29 17.31 -0.65
N PHE A 169 8.62 16.08 -0.27
CA PHE A 169 8.08 14.87 -0.90
C PHE A 169 7.56 13.88 0.12
N LEU A 170 6.42 13.25 -0.17
CA LEU A 170 5.88 12.16 0.65
C LEU A 170 5.77 10.90 -0.20
N PHE A 171 6.59 9.90 0.12
CA PHE A 171 6.47 8.57 -0.47
C PHE A 171 5.28 7.87 0.18
N THR A 172 4.19 7.71 -0.58
CA THR A 172 2.90 7.26 -0.03
C THR A 172 2.74 5.74 -0.01
N GLY A 173 3.67 4.98 -0.62
CA GLY A 173 3.47 3.55 -0.80
C GLY A 173 2.14 3.30 -1.52
N ASP A 174 1.33 2.41 -0.94
CA ASP A 174 0.04 2.00 -1.49
C ASP A 174 -1.17 2.64 -0.80
N ILE A 175 -0.95 3.53 0.18
CA ILE A 175 -2.07 4.20 0.86
C ILE A 175 -2.81 5.17 -0.07
N ILE A 176 -2.06 5.87 -0.92
CA ILE A 176 -2.57 6.79 -1.96
C ILE A 176 -1.77 6.51 -3.23
N LEU A 177 -2.48 6.30 -4.34
CA LEU A 177 -1.91 6.00 -5.66
C LEU A 177 -2.03 7.22 -6.58
N GLY A 178 -1.21 7.24 -7.64
CA GLY A 178 -1.26 8.27 -8.67
C GLY A 178 -2.52 8.17 -9.54
N HIS A 179 -3.05 6.96 -9.72
CA HIS A 179 -4.29 6.72 -10.45
C HIS A 179 -5.18 5.71 -9.72
N GLY A 180 -6.49 5.88 -9.86
CA GLY A 180 -7.46 4.93 -9.34
C GLY A 180 -7.56 4.95 -7.81
N SER A 181 -7.74 3.78 -7.21
CA SER A 181 -7.89 3.59 -5.77
C SER A 181 -7.15 2.32 -5.34
N THR A 182 -6.91 2.18 -4.04
CA THR A 182 -6.15 1.07 -3.45
C THR A 182 -7.07 0.04 -2.77
N LEU A 183 -6.53 -1.16 -2.50
CA LEU A 183 -7.15 -2.12 -1.58
C LEU A 183 -6.80 -1.76 -0.13
N VAL A 184 -7.56 -2.29 0.81
CA VAL A 184 -7.43 -1.96 2.23
C VAL A 184 -7.60 -3.25 3.03
N GLU A 185 -6.65 -3.58 3.90
CA GLU A 185 -6.75 -4.68 4.87
C GLU A 185 -7.60 -4.31 6.09
N TYR A 186 -7.62 -3.04 6.50
CA TYR A 186 -8.44 -2.57 7.61
C TYR A 186 -8.82 -1.08 7.48
N LEU A 187 -10.09 -0.82 7.20
CA LEU A 187 -10.57 0.53 6.88
C LEU A 187 -10.52 1.52 8.05
N PRO A 188 -10.76 1.15 9.32
CA PRO A 188 -10.58 2.07 10.44
C PRO A 188 -9.18 2.69 10.48
N HIS A 189 -8.13 1.86 10.52
CA HIS A 189 -6.75 2.33 10.49
C HIS A 189 -6.44 3.11 9.21
N TYR A 190 -6.96 2.67 8.06
CA TYR A 190 -6.74 3.36 6.80
C TYR A 190 -7.33 4.78 6.80
N MET A 191 -8.54 4.97 7.35
CA MET A 191 -9.17 6.29 7.46
C MET A 191 -8.41 7.19 8.45
N ASP A 192 -7.95 6.65 9.59
CA ASP A 192 -7.13 7.40 10.54
C ASP A 192 -5.80 7.84 9.89
N SER A 193 -5.16 6.95 9.14
CA SER A 193 -3.96 7.25 8.36
C SER A 193 -4.20 8.31 7.27
N LEU A 194 -5.32 8.25 6.54
CA LEU A 194 -5.67 9.27 5.56
C LEU A 194 -5.90 10.64 6.22
N ASN A 195 -6.58 10.69 7.37
CA ASN A 195 -6.78 11.94 8.12
C ASN A 195 -5.46 12.53 8.62
N LEU A 196 -4.55 11.69 9.14
CA LEU A 196 -3.20 12.11 9.51
C LEU A 196 -2.44 12.73 8.31
N LEU A 197 -2.47 12.06 7.15
CA LEU A 197 -1.81 12.54 5.94
C LEU A 197 -2.47 13.82 5.41
N ARG A 198 -3.79 13.94 5.52
CA ARG A 198 -4.55 15.13 5.14
C ARG A 198 -4.09 16.35 5.94
N ASP A 199 -4.00 16.22 7.26
CA ASP A 199 -3.54 17.30 8.13
C ASP A 199 -2.08 17.67 7.83
N MET A 200 -1.23 16.67 7.54
CA MET A 200 0.16 16.90 7.14
C MET A 200 0.27 17.73 5.87
N VAL A 201 -0.42 17.36 4.79
CA VAL A 201 -0.33 18.06 3.50
C VAL A 201 -1.08 19.39 3.51
N LYS A 202 -2.14 19.51 4.32
CA LYS A 202 -2.84 20.79 4.53
C LYS A 202 -1.93 21.82 5.18
N ASN A 203 -1.12 21.41 6.16
CA ASN A 203 -0.17 22.29 6.84
C ASN A 203 1.13 22.50 6.04
N ASN A 204 1.37 21.71 5.00
CA ASN A 204 2.57 21.75 4.16
C ASN A 204 2.17 21.61 2.68
N PRO A 205 1.56 22.65 2.08
CA PRO A 205 0.96 22.57 0.75
C PRO A 205 1.98 22.37 -0.39
N SER A 206 3.28 22.52 -0.11
CA SER A 206 4.38 22.24 -1.04
C SER A 206 4.67 20.73 -1.21
N ILE A 207 4.14 19.88 -0.34
CA ILE A 207 4.39 18.43 -0.41
C ILE A 207 3.81 17.87 -1.72
N THR A 208 4.67 17.23 -2.50
CA THR A 208 4.29 16.39 -3.64
C THR A 208 4.25 14.92 -3.22
N LEU A 209 3.18 14.19 -3.59
CA LEU A 209 3.08 12.75 -3.29
C LEU A 209 3.80 11.92 -4.36
N LEU A 210 4.55 10.93 -3.89
CA LEU A 210 5.30 9.96 -4.67
C LEU A 210 4.75 8.56 -4.39
N PRO A 211 3.71 8.11 -5.14
CA PRO A 211 3.03 6.85 -4.88
C PRO A 211 3.79 5.65 -5.44
N ALA A 212 3.64 4.48 -4.82
CA ALA A 212 4.24 3.27 -5.37
C ALA A 212 3.60 2.83 -6.70
N HIS A 213 2.40 3.31 -7.05
CA HIS A 213 1.82 3.07 -8.37
C HIS A 213 1.18 4.31 -8.98
N GLY A 214 1.25 4.42 -10.31
CA GLY A 214 0.69 5.54 -11.06
C GLY A 214 1.63 6.75 -11.11
N ASP A 215 1.07 7.90 -11.50
CA ASP A 215 1.86 9.12 -11.70
C ASP A 215 2.11 9.89 -10.40
N ILE A 216 3.05 10.82 -10.45
CA ILE A 216 3.33 11.77 -9.36
C ILE A 216 2.09 12.62 -9.10
N VAL A 217 1.85 13.00 -7.84
CA VAL A 217 0.69 13.82 -7.46
C VAL A 217 1.13 15.15 -6.83
N PRO A 218 1.22 16.24 -7.62
CA PRO A 218 1.57 17.57 -7.09
C PRO A 218 0.47 18.18 -6.21
N LEU A 219 -0.81 17.91 -6.54
CA LEU A 219 -1.97 18.44 -5.80
C LEU A 219 -2.33 17.52 -4.63
N SER A 220 -1.44 17.45 -3.65
CA SER A 220 -1.50 16.49 -2.54
C SER A 220 -2.81 16.56 -1.74
N LEU A 221 -3.22 17.75 -1.27
CA LEU A 221 -4.44 17.90 -0.47
C LEU A 221 -5.69 17.44 -1.22
N SER A 222 -5.83 17.85 -2.50
CA SER A 222 -6.99 17.44 -3.31
C SER A 222 -7.06 15.93 -3.50
N LYS A 223 -5.91 15.26 -3.67
CA LYS A 223 -5.88 13.80 -3.81
C LYS A 223 -6.25 13.08 -2.52
N VAL A 224 -5.78 13.57 -1.37
CA VAL A 224 -6.14 12.99 -0.07
C VAL A 224 -7.63 13.21 0.22
N ASP A 225 -8.16 14.40 -0.05
CA ASP A 225 -9.59 14.70 0.08
C ASP A 225 -10.45 13.82 -0.83
N GLU A 226 -10.03 13.59 -2.08
CA GLU A 226 -10.68 12.66 -3.00
C GLU A 226 -10.76 11.24 -2.41
N TYR A 227 -9.65 10.75 -1.86
CA TYR A 227 -9.58 9.43 -1.24
C TYR A 227 -10.53 9.32 -0.03
N ILE A 228 -10.51 10.30 0.87
CA ILE A 228 -11.38 10.34 2.05
C ILE A 228 -12.85 10.38 1.64
N SER A 229 -13.21 11.29 0.73
CA SER A 229 -14.58 11.45 0.22
C SER A 229 -15.11 10.15 -0.41
N ASN A 230 -14.30 9.50 -1.25
CA ASN A 230 -14.68 8.25 -1.90
C ASN A 230 -14.93 7.12 -0.90
N ARG A 231 -14.15 7.03 0.18
CA ARG A 231 -14.36 6.04 1.25
C ARG A 231 -15.59 6.38 2.08
N GLN A 232 -15.71 7.63 2.51
CA GLN A 232 -16.83 8.09 3.32
C GLN A 232 -18.16 7.90 2.59
N SER A 233 -18.24 8.21 1.29
CA SER A 233 -19.43 7.97 0.47
C SER A 233 -19.90 6.51 0.50
N ARG A 234 -18.97 5.54 0.50
CA ARG A 234 -19.31 4.11 0.58
C ARG A 234 -19.77 3.72 1.99
N ILE A 235 -19.10 4.22 3.02
CA ILE A 235 -19.48 4.03 4.43
C ILE A 235 -20.88 4.57 4.67
N ASP A 236 -21.19 5.78 4.20
CA ASP A 236 -22.49 6.44 4.38
C ASP A 236 -23.61 5.67 3.68
N LYS A 237 -23.36 5.14 2.48
CA LYS A 237 -24.32 4.27 1.79
C LYS A 237 -24.59 2.98 2.58
N CYS A 238 -23.56 2.36 3.16
CA CYS A 238 -23.71 1.18 4.02
C CYS A 238 -24.54 1.53 5.26
N TYR A 239 -24.17 2.63 5.94
CA TYR A 239 -24.84 3.10 7.15
C TYR A 239 -26.32 3.35 6.90
N LYS A 240 -26.64 4.13 5.85
CA LYS A 240 -28.02 4.42 5.45
C LYS A 240 -28.82 3.15 5.20
N TYR A 241 -28.26 2.20 4.45
CA TYR A 241 -28.93 0.92 4.17
C TYR A 241 -29.28 0.17 5.47
N LEU A 242 -28.34 0.10 6.42
CA LEU A 242 -28.52 -0.60 7.68
C LEU A 242 -29.57 0.08 8.57
N CYS A 243 -29.60 1.42 8.63
CA CYS A 243 -30.62 2.16 9.36
C CYS A 243 -32.03 1.97 8.76
N ASP A 244 -32.16 2.06 7.43
CA ASP A 244 -33.44 1.98 6.74
C ASP A 244 -34.10 0.59 6.86
N LYS A 245 -33.30 -0.47 7.01
CA LYS A 245 -33.79 -1.85 7.09
C LYS A 245 -34.09 -2.36 8.50
N GLN A 246 -33.84 -1.57 9.56
CA GLN A 246 -33.96 -1.97 10.97
C GLN A 246 -33.48 -3.41 11.18
N SER A 247 -32.22 -3.69 10.81
CA SER A 247 -31.66 -5.04 10.74
C SER A 247 -31.71 -5.78 12.08
N THR A 248 -32.84 -6.38 12.44
CA THR A 248 -32.96 -7.31 13.57
C THR A 248 -32.66 -8.71 13.06
N GLY A 249 -31.37 -9.05 12.91
CA GLY A 249 -30.92 -10.37 12.46
C GLY A 249 -29.61 -10.35 11.66
N GLN A 250 -29.24 -11.51 11.09
CA GLN A 250 -28.03 -11.67 10.29
C GLN A 250 -28.09 -10.76 9.04
N VAL A 251 -27.13 -9.85 8.90
CA VAL A 251 -27.07 -8.93 7.75
C VAL A 251 -26.61 -9.69 6.52
N LYS A 252 -27.39 -9.64 5.44
CA LYS A 252 -27.01 -10.18 4.13
C LYS A 252 -26.19 -9.15 3.37
N GLU A 253 -25.02 -9.53 2.88
CA GLU A 253 -24.07 -8.61 2.25
C GLU A 253 -24.44 -8.29 0.79
N GLU A 254 -25.05 -9.22 0.06
CA GLU A 254 -25.36 -9.05 -1.37
C GLU A 254 -26.30 -7.86 -1.63
N PRO A 255 -27.40 -7.68 -0.88
CA PRO A 255 -28.25 -6.50 -1.05
C PRO A 255 -27.51 -5.17 -0.78
N ILE A 256 -26.56 -5.16 0.16
CA ILE A 256 -25.76 -3.97 0.47
C ILE A 256 -24.78 -3.71 -0.67
N LEU A 257 -24.13 -4.76 -1.18
CA LEU A 257 -23.21 -4.68 -2.31
C LEU A 257 -23.88 -4.08 -3.55
N ASP A 258 -25.14 -4.43 -3.81
CA ASP A 258 -25.89 -3.91 -4.95
C ASP A 258 -26.28 -2.44 -4.81
N VAL A 259 -26.50 -1.96 -3.58
CA VAL A 259 -26.76 -0.54 -3.31
C VAL A 259 -25.47 0.28 -3.32
N VAL A 260 -24.43 -0.19 -2.64
CA VAL A 260 -23.18 0.56 -2.45
C VAL A 260 -22.35 0.59 -3.74
N TYR A 261 -22.35 -0.52 -4.48
CA TYR A 261 -21.57 -0.73 -5.70
C TYR A 261 -22.48 -0.97 -6.92
N SER A 262 -23.60 -0.24 -7.02
CA SER A 262 -24.59 -0.36 -8.09
C SER A 262 -23.99 -0.22 -9.50
N GLU A 263 -23.00 0.66 -9.66
CA GLU A 263 -22.34 0.94 -10.94
C GLU A 263 -21.10 0.06 -11.20
N THR A 264 -20.75 -0.83 -10.26
CA THR A 264 -19.57 -1.69 -10.42
C THR A 264 -19.88 -2.87 -11.34
N PRO A 265 -19.10 -3.07 -12.42
CA PRO A 265 -19.27 -4.21 -13.33
C PRO A 265 -19.28 -5.54 -12.57
N ALA A 266 -20.08 -6.51 -13.04
CA ALA A 266 -20.22 -7.81 -12.39
C ALA A 266 -18.87 -8.51 -12.14
N ALA A 267 -17.93 -8.40 -13.07
CA ALA A 267 -16.59 -8.97 -12.94
C ALA A 267 -15.77 -8.40 -11.77
N LEU A 268 -16.10 -7.20 -11.28
CA LEU A 268 -15.42 -6.51 -10.17
C LEU A 268 -16.18 -6.59 -8.84
N LYS A 269 -17.41 -7.13 -8.84
CA LYS A 269 -18.24 -7.27 -7.62
C LYS A 269 -17.55 -8.07 -6.50
N PRO A 270 -16.77 -9.14 -6.77
CA PRO A 270 -15.97 -9.81 -5.74
C PRO A 270 -14.97 -8.91 -5.00
N VAL A 271 -14.31 -8.00 -5.73
CA VAL A 271 -13.36 -7.04 -5.15
C VAL A 271 -14.09 -5.98 -4.34
N ALA A 272 -15.26 -5.56 -4.84
CA ALA A 272 -16.14 -4.65 -4.14
C ALA A 272 -16.67 -5.25 -2.83
N LEU A 273 -16.96 -6.56 -2.79
CA LEU A 273 -17.40 -7.24 -1.57
C LEU A 273 -16.34 -7.19 -0.46
N ILE A 274 -15.05 -7.33 -0.80
CA ILE A 274 -13.96 -7.15 0.17
C ILE A 274 -14.01 -5.73 0.75
N ASN A 275 -14.09 -4.70 -0.10
CA ASN A 275 -14.18 -3.31 0.37
C ASN A 275 -15.47 -3.02 1.17
N LEU A 276 -16.58 -3.66 0.82
CA LEU A 276 -17.83 -3.58 1.56
C LEU A 276 -17.64 -4.10 2.99
N ARG A 277 -17.03 -5.27 3.16
CA ARG A 277 -16.78 -5.85 4.49
C ARG A 277 -15.95 -4.93 5.36
N HIS A 278 -14.89 -4.32 4.83
CA HIS A 278 -14.12 -3.32 5.59
C HIS A 278 -14.95 -2.08 5.98
N SER A 279 -15.93 -1.69 5.15
CA SER A 279 -16.88 -0.64 5.52
C SER A 279 -17.82 -1.08 6.64
N LEU A 280 -18.23 -2.34 6.66
CA LEU A 280 -19.04 -2.90 7.74
C LEU A 280 -18.25 -3.03 9.05
N PHE A 281 -16.98 -3.42 9.01
CA PHE A 281 -16.10 -3.42 10.19
C PHE A 281 -15.86 -2.00 10.72
N TYR A 282 -15.73 -1.02 9.83
CA TYR A 282 -15.67 0.39 10.23
C TYR A 282 -16.93 0.82 10.98
N LEU A 283 -18.10 0.46 10.46
CA LEU A 283 -19.38 0.77 11.11
C LEU A 283 -19.58 0.00 12.42
N GLN A 284 -19.09 -1.24 12.51
CA GLN A 284 -19.11 -2.01 13.76
C GLN A 284 -18.37 -1.27 14.88
N GLU A 285 -17.20 -0.70 14.59
CA GLU A 285 -16.40 0.03 15.58
C GLU A 285 -16.96 1.43 15.86
N LYS A 286 -17.30 2.20 14.83
CA LYS A 286 -17.68 3.61 14.95
C LYS A 286 -19.18 3.85 15.13
N SER A 287 -20.01 2.82 14.98
CA SER A 287 -21.48 2.89 15.09
C SER A 287 -22.06 1.65 15.80
N PRO A 288 -21.69 1.40 17.07
CA PRO A 288 -22.09 0.21 17.81
C PRO A 288 -23.61 0.05 17.94
N GLN A 289 -24.38 1.14 17.83
CA GLN A 289 -25.84 1.11 17.80
C GLN A 289 -26.44 0.30 16.64
N LEU A 290 -25.66 -0.01 15.60
CA LEU A 290 -26.08 -0.86 14.48
C LEU A 290 -26.08 -2.36 14.83
N GLY A 291 -25.51 -2.77 15.97
CA GLY A 291 -25.55 -4.16 16.42
C GLY A 291 -24.78 -5.15 15.53
N LEU A 292 -23.77 -4.68 14.79
CA LEU A 292 -22.88 -5.54 14.01
C LEU A 292 -21.94 -6.26 14.99
N THR A 293 -22.16 -7.55 15.23
CA THR A 293 -21.36 -8.35 16.19
C THR A 293 -20.85 -9.64 15.55
N PRO A 294 -19.80 -10.27 16.13
CA PRO A 294 -19.39 -11.62 15.74
C PRO A 294 -20.53 -12.64 15.78
N GLU A 295 -21.43 -12.53 16.78
CA GLU A 295 -22.62 -13.36 16.94
C GLU A 295 -23.61 -13.23 15.77
N ASN A 296 -23.63 -12.07 15.11
CA ASN A 296 -24.42 -11.80 13.90
C ASN A 296 -23.64 -12.05 12.60
N GLY A 297 -22.47 -12.71 12.68
CA GLY A 297 -21.63 -13.10 11.54
C GLY A 297 -20.56 -12.08 11.13
N PHE A 298 -20.31 -11.04 11.92
CA PHE A 298 -19.29 -10.02 11.65
C PHE A 298 -18.09 -10.13 12.60
N SER A 299 -17.16 -11.01 12.22
CA SER A 299 -15.87 -11.18 12.89
C SER A 299 -14.75 -10.81 11.92
N TYR A 300 -13.97 -9.78 12.25
CA TYR A 300 -12.81 -9.39 11.46
C TYR A 300 -11.76 -10.49 11.43
N ASP A 301 -11.50 -11.13 12.58
CA ASP A 301 -10.52 -12.22 12.68
C ASP A 301 -10.93 -13.42 11.83
N ASP A 302 -12.22 -13.81 11.86
CA ASP A 302 -12.70 -14.90 10.99
C ASP A 302 -12.55 -14.50 9.53
N PHE A 303 -12.92 -13.27 9.16
CA PHE A 303 -12.78 -12.79 7.79
C PHE A 303 -11.31 -12.81 7.31
N VAL A 304 -10.38 -12.33 8.14
CA VAL A 304 -8.95 -12.33 7.85
C VAL A 304 -8.40 -13.75 7.75
N GLN A 305 -8.77 -14.65 8.66
CA GLN A 305 -8.37 -16.06 8.59
C GLN A 305 -8.89 -16.73 7.32
N HIS A 306 -10.13 -16.45 6.90
CA HIS A 306 -10.68 -16.98 5.65
C HIS A 306 -9.93 -16.43 4.42
N ILE A 307 -9.53 -15.15 4.41
CA ILE A 307 -8.70 -14.58 3.33
C ILE A 307 -7.31 -15.22 3.30
N ARG A 308 -6.67 -15.36 4.45
CA ARG A 308 -5.28 -15.84 4.56
C ARG A 308 -5.15 -17.35 4.37
N ASN A 309 -6.17 -18.13 4.72
CA ASN A 309 -6.14 -19.59 4.62
C ASN A 309 -7.47 -20.17 4.11
N PRO A 310 -7.76 -20.06 2.79
CA PRO A 310 -9.04 -20.46 2.22
C PRO A 310 -9.34 -21.97 2.32
N GLU A 311 -8.33 -22.80 2.57
CA GLU A 311 -8.46 -24.27 2.63
C GLU A 311 -8.71 -24.79 4.04
N ALA A 312 -8.42 -24.00 5.09
CA ALA A 312 -8.50 -24.43 6.49
C ALA A 312 -9.88 -24.25 7.15
N LEU A 313 -10.83 -23.56 6.52
CA LEU A 313 -12.14 -23.28 7.11
C LEU A 313 -13.29 -23.79 6.22
N ASN A 314 -13.76 -24.98 6.59
CA ASN A 314 -15.04 -25.66 6.31
C ASN A 314 -15.79 -25.39 4.97
N LYS A 315 -16.02 -26.47 4.21
CA LYS A 315 -16.83 -26.55 2.96
C LYS A 315 -18.32 -26.15 3.11
N ASN A 316 -18.76 -25.75 4.30
CA ASN A 316 -20.17 -25.56 4.66
C ASN A 316 -20.59 -24.09 4.81
N ASN A 317 -19.77 -23.10 4.41
CA ASN A 317 -20.19 -21.70 4.37
C ASN A 317 -20.57 -21.28 2.93
N PRO A 318 -21.86 -21.40 2.53
CA PRO A 318 -22.33 -21.13 1.16
C PRO A 318 -22.23 -19.65 0.74
N MET A 319 -21.85 -18.75 1.65
CA MET A 319 -21.78 -17.30 1.42
C MET A 319 -20.50 -16.84 0.70
N LEU A 320 -19.52 -17.72 0.45
CA LEU A 320 -18.25 -17.33 -0.16
C LEU A 320 -17.81 -18.26 -1.28
N ASN A 321 -18.20 -17.87 -2.51
CA ASN A 321 -17.96 -18.57 -3.76
C ASN A 321 -16.45 -18.86 -4.00
N PRO A 322 -16.06 -20.10 -4.37
CA PRO A 322 -14.71 -20.51 -4.83
C PRO A 322 -14.00 -19.54 -5.78
N TRP A 323 -14.76 -18.76 -6.56
CA TRP A 323 -14.22 -17.79 -7.52
C TRP A 323 -13.61 -16.54 -6.87
N ILE A 324 -14.21 -16.03 -5.78
CA ILE A 324 -13.67 -14.89 -5.00
C ILE A 324 -12.28 -15.25 -4.46
N TRP A 325 -12.05 -16.53 -4.18
CA TRP A 325 -10.83 -17.06 -3.57
C TRP A 325 -9.68 -17.26 -4.55
N ASN A 326 -9.94 -17.69 -5.79
CA ASN A 326 -8.91 -17.69 -6.84
C ASN A 326 -8.51 -16.27 -7.26
N PHE A 327 -9.40 -15.29 -7.06
CA PHE A 327 -9.06 -13.88 -7.17
C PHE A 327 -8.24 -13.42 -5.95
N ALA A 328 -8.65 -13.76 -4.72
CA ALA A 328 -7.92 -13.47 -3.47
C ALA A 328 -6.48 -14.04 -3.45
N LYS A 329 -6.25 -15.29 -3.88
CA LYS A 329 -4.90 -15.91 -4.01
C LYS A 329 -4.02 -15.28 -5.10
N LYS A 330 -4.61 -14.53 -6.04
CA LYS A 330 -3.88 -13.65 -6.96
C LYS A 330 -3.81 -12.22 -6.44
N VAL A 331 -4.54 -11.92 -5.35
CA VAL A 331 -4.73 -10.59 -4.75
C VAL A 331 -3.88 -10.36 -3.50
N TYR A 332 -3.59 -11.40 -2.73
CA TYR A 332 -2.65 -11.47 -1.62
C TYR A 332 -1.58 -12.52 -1.92
#